data_AF-A0A5E4IKS2-F1
#
_entry.id   AF-A0A5E4IKS2-F1
#
_cell.length_a   1.000
_cell.length_b   1.000
_cell.length_c   1.000
_cell.angle_alpha   90.00
_cell.angle_beta   90.00
_cell.angle_gamma   90.00
#
_symmetry.space_group_name_H-M   'P 1'
#
loop_
_entity.id
_entity.type
_entity.pdbx_description
1 polymer ?
#
loop_
_entity_poly.entity_id
_entity_poly.type
_entity_poly.pdbx_seq_one_letter_code
_entity_poly.pdbx_strand_id
1 'polypeptide(L)'
;MITLNLYTSPFPVIEYFDAKPVAISPGEASTLSWSVVGATTVEIDQGVGIVLLNGATKVSPSETTTYTLTAVNGTRNRTRSVKVMVK
;
A
#
# COMPACT_ATOMS: atom_id res chain seq x y z
N MET A 1 -10.34 29.20 -23.01
CA MET A 1 -9.33 28.55 -22.15
C MET A 1 -10.08 28.04 -20.92
N ILE A 2 -10.07 26.73 -20.65
CA ILE A 2 -10.67 26.18 -19.42
C ILE A 2 -9.58 26.26 -18.35
N THR A 3 -9.79 27.08 -17.32
CA THR A 3 -8.96 27.07 -16.11
C THR A 3 -9.29 25.83 -15.30
N LEU A 4 -8.39 24.84 -15.31
CA LEU A 4 -8.48 23.69 -14.41
C LEU A 4 -8.10 24.18 -13.00
N ASN A 5 -9.09 24.28 -12.10
CA ASN A 5 -8.83 24.56 -10.69
C ASN A 5 -8.11 23.37 -10.06
N LEU A 6 -6.78 23.42 -10.04
CA LEU A 6 -5.92 22.47 -9.33
C LEU A 6 -6.01 22.71 -7.82
N TYR A 7 -7.12 22.35 -7.19
CA TYR A 7 -7.11 22.13 -5.75
C TYR A 7 -6.25 20.88 -5.51
N THR A 8 -4.99 21.08 -5.12
CA THR A 8 -4.15 19.98 -4.61
C THR A 8 -4.91 19.34 -3.45
N SER A 9 -5.37 18.10 -3.62
CA SER A 9 -6.10 17.38 -2.56
C SER A 9 -5.24 17.40 -1.29
N PRO A 10 -5.78 17.85 -0.15
CA PRO A 10 -5.03 17.81 1.10
C PRO A 10 -4.91 16.37 1.63
N PHE A 11 -5.64 15.41 1.06
CA PHE A 11 -5.50 14.01 1.41
C PHE A 11 -4.43 13.33 0.54
N PRO A 12 -3.64 12.42 1.12
CA PRO A 12 -2.79 11.54 0.32
C PRO A 12 -3.66 10.69 -0.62
N VAL A 13 -3.10 10.29 -1.76
CA VAL A 13 -3.75 9.41 -2.72
C VAL A 13 -2.92 8.15 -2.85
N ILE A 14 -3.55 7.00 -2.64
CA ILE A 14 -2.97 5.69 -2.93
C ILE A 14 -3.38 5.34 -4.35
N GLU A 15 -2.49 5.55 -5.32
CA GLU A 15 -2.76 5.27 -6.73
C GLU A 15 -3.02 3.77 -6.92
N TYR A 16 -2.14 2.94 -6.34
CA TYR A 16 -2.33 1.51 -6.26
C TYR A 16 -1.67 0.91 -5.02
N PHE A 17 -2.20 -0.25 -4.62
CA PHE A 17 -1.59 -1.18 -3.68
C PHE A 17 -2.05 -2.58 -4.12
N ASP A 18 -1.10 -3.43 -4.48
CA ASP A 18 -1.32 -4.73 -5.10
C ASP A 18 -0.36 -5.79 -4.54
N ALA A 19 -0.79 -7.06 -4.60
CA ALA A 19 0.03 -8.22 -4.25
C ALA A 19 0.14 -9.19 -5.43
N LYS A 20 1.34 -9.68 -5.75
CA LYS A 20 1.56 -10.66 -6.83
C LYS A 20 2.59 -11.73 -6.45
N PRO A 21 2.24 -13.04 -6.51
CA PRO A 21 0.89 -13.57 -6.72
C PRO A 21 -0.06 -13.32 -5.52
N VAL A 22 -1.37 -13.30 -5.78
CA VAL A 22 -2.41 -13.15 -4.72
C VAL A 22 -2.64 -14.43 -3.92
N ALA A 23 -2.16 -15.57 -4.41
CA ALA A 23 -2.22 -16.86 -3.75
C ALA A 23 -0.86 -17.56 -3.84
N ILE A 24 -0.36 -18.04 -2.72
CA ILE A 24 0.94 -18.69 -2.56
C ILE A 24 0.78 -20.02 -1.82
N SER A 25 1.71 -20.95 -2.03
CA SER A 25 1.86 -22.09 -1.11
C SER A 25 2.58 -21.67 0.18
N PRO A 26 2.44 -22.41 1.29
CA PRO A 26 3.15 -22.10 2.53
C PRO A 26 4.67 -21.99 2.30
N GLY A 27 5.26 -20.87 2.75
CA GLY A 27 6.69 -20.60 2.60
C GLY A 27 7.11 -19.99 1.26
N GLU A 28 6.20 -19.87 0.29
CA GLU A 28 6.47 -19.08 -0.92
C GLU A 28 6.33 -17.57 -0.64
N ALA A 29 6.72 -16.74 -1.61
CA ALA A 29 6.70 -15.29 -1.48
C ALA A 29 5.67 -14.64 -2.41
N SER A 30 4.99 -13.62 -1.88
CA SER A 30 4.26 -12.62 -2.66
C SER A 30 5.02 -11.30 -2.66
N THR A 31 4.93 -10.53 -3.74
CA THR A 31 5.45 -9.17 -3.80
C THR A 31 4.30 -8.19 -3.62
N LEU A 32 4.35 -7.40 -2.56
CA LEU A 32 3.51 -6.22 -2.39
C LEU A 32 4.13 -5.07 -3.19
N SER A 33 3.31 -4.28 -3.88
CA SER A 33 3.75 -3.10 -4.63
C SER A 33 2.75 -1.96 -4.48
N TRP A 34 3.24 -0.73 -4.38
CA TRP A 34 2.42 0.45 -4.13
C TRP A 34 2.97 1.72 -4.80
N SER A 35 2.06 2.68 -5.01
CA SER A 35 2.38 4.07 -5.35
C SER A 35 1.46 5.01 -4.59
N VAL A 36 2.05 6.02 -3.95
CA VAL A 36 1.36 7.00 -3.11
C VAL A 36 1.85 8.40 -3.44
N VAL A 37 0.91 9.32 -3.63
CA VAL A 37 1.21 10.75 -3.84
C VAL A 37 0.60 11.60 -2.74
N GLY A 38 1.29 12.69 -2.37
CA GLY A 38 0.79 13.64 -1.37
C GLY A 38 0.78 13.12 0.08
N ALA A 39 1.55 12.07 0.39
CA ALA A 39 1.78 11.59 1.75
C ALA A 39 3.16 12.06 2.26
N THR A 40 3.28 12.27 3.57
CA THR A 40 4.56 12.46 4.26
C THR A 40 5.13 11.13 4.75
N THR A 41 4.27 10.18 5.11
CA THR A 41 4.66 8.83 5.55
C THR A 41 3.74 7.78 4.96
N VAL A 42 4.29 6.61 4.70
CA VAL A 42 3.56 5.41 4.28
C VAL A 42 4.02 4.25 5.16
N GLU A 43 3.08 3.50 5.71
CA GLU A 43 3.32 2.32 6.53
C GLU A 43 2.48 1.17 6.01
N ILE A 44 3.04 -0.04 6.03
CA ILE A 44 2.31 -1.29 5.76
C ILE A 44 2.36 -2.12 7.04
N ASP A 45 1.20 -2.64 7.47
CA ASP A 45 1.08 -3.48 8.65
C ASP A 45 1.70 -4.89 8.47
N GLN A 46 1.39 -5.82 9.39
CA GLN A 46 1.86 -7.21 9.35
C GLN A 46 3.39 -7.35 9.33
N GLY A 47 4.07 -6.44 10.05
CA GLY A 47 5.52 -6.47 10.24
C GLY A 47 6.34 -5.85 9.11
N VAL A 48 5.73 -5.24 8.09
CA VAL A 48 6.48 -4.54 7.02
C VAL A 48 7.02 -3.19 7.52
N GLY A 49 6.18 -2.39 8.18
CA GLY A 49 6.56 -1.10 8.78
C GLY A 49 6.57 0.07 7.80
N ILE A 50 7.32 1.12 8.17
CA ILE A 50 7.43 2.36 7.38
C ILE A 50 8.22 2.11 6.10
N VAL A 51 7.68 2.58 4.98
CA VAL A 51 8.25 2.40 3.65
C VAL A 51 8.30 3.73 2.88
N LEU A 52 9.03 3.74 1.77
CA LEU A 52 9.01 4.86 0.81
C LEU A 52 7.60 5.01 0.20
N LEU A 53 7.29 6.21 -0.30
CA LEU A 53 5.99 6.53 -0.90
C LEU A 53 5.64 5.58 -2.06
N ASN A 54 6.64 5.12 -2.80
CA ASN A 54 6.51 4.18 -3.91
C ASN A 54 7.51 3.06 -3.70
N GLY A 55 7.11 1.83 -3.98
CA GLY A 55 8.01 0.70 -3.81
C GLY A 55 7.38 -0.65 -4.00
N ALA A 56 8.18 -1.66 -3.72
CA ALA A 56 7.76 -3.03 -3.64
C ALA A 56 8.54 -3.75 -2.53
N THR A 57 7.92 -4.72 -1.89
CA THR A 57 8.57 -5.58 -0.90
C THR A 57 8.06 -7.01 -0.99
N LYS A 58 8.93 -7.97 -0.67
CA LYS A 58 8.54 -9.38 -0.62
C LYS A 58 8.00 -9.71 0.78
N VAL A 59 6.94 -10.50 0.80
CA VAL A 59 6.33 -11.04 2.03
C VAL A 59 6.11 -12.54 1.86
N SER A 60 6.23 -13.29 2.95
CA SER A 60 6.02 -14.74 2.97
C SER A 60 5.16 -15.12 4.17
N PRO A 61 3.87 -14.74 4.17
CA PRO A 61 2.99 -15.07 5.29
C PRO A 61 2.77 -16.58 5.38
N SER A 62 2.66 -17.12 6.60
CA SER A 62 2.37 -18.53 6.86
C SER A 62 0.88 -18.86 6.81
N GLU A 63 0.02 -17.85 6.90
CA GLU A 63 -1.44 -17.96 6.84
C GLU A 63 -2.00 -16.86 5.92
N THR A 64 -3.24 -17.01 5.48
CA THR A 64 -3.90 -15.98 4.66
C THR A 64 -3.90 -14.64 5.41
N THR A 65 -3.20 -13.66 4.84
CA THR A 65 -2.90 -12.40 5.51
C THR A 65 -3.43 -11.24 4.68
N THR A 66 -4.10 -10.29 5.34
CA THR A 66 -4.50 -9.02 4.73
C THR A 66 -3.50 -7.96 5.14
N TYR A 67 -2.83 -7.37 4.16
CA TYR A 67 -1.94 -6.23 4.34
C TYR A 67 -2.73 -4.95 4.13
N THR A 68 -2.51 -3.95 4.98
CA THR A 68 -3.10 -2.62 4.92
C THR A 68 -2.00 -1.59 4.84
N LEU A 69 -1.99 -0.86 3.72
CA LEU A 69 -1.16 0.33 3.54
C LEU A 69 -1.89 1.53 4.12
N THR A 70 -1.20 2.29 4.96
CA THR A 70 -1.66 3.55 5.55
C THR A 70 -0.77 4.69 5.05
N ALA A 71 -1.35 5.61 4.29
CA ALA A 71 -0.70 6.83 3.82
C ALA A 71 -1.15 8.02 4.68
N VAL A 72 -0.21 8.79 5.21
CA VAL A 72 -0.47 9.92 6.12
C VAL A 72 0.12 11.21 5.57
N ASN A 73 -0.61 12.31 5.71
CA ASN A 73 -0.16 13.68 5.49
C ASN A 73 -0.67 14.56 6.64
N GLY A 74 0.18 14.84 7.63
CA GLY A 74 -0.22 15.52 8.86
C GLY A 74 -1.32 14.75 9.61
N THR A 75 -2.48 15.37 9.81
CA THR A 75 -3.64 14.73 10.47
C THR A 75 -4.55 13.95 9.51
N ARG A 76 -4.26 13.97 8.20
CA ARG A 76 -5.08 13.31 7.18
C ARG A 76 -4.46 11.98 6.79
N ASN A 77 -5.28 10.97 6.59
CA ASN A 77 -4.82 9.67 6.13
C ASN A 77 -5.75 9.03 5.07
N ARG A 78 -5.20 8.05 4.36
CA ARG A 78 -5.91 7.09 3.51
C ARG A 78 -5.35 5.70 3.75
N THR A 79 -6.21 4.70 3.61
CA THR A 79 -5.81 3.31 3.70
C THR A 79 -6.27 2.52 2.48
N ARG A 80 -5.55 1.45 2.15
CA ARG A 80 -5.93 0.45 1.14
C ARG A 80 -5.41 -0.91 1.58
N SER A 81 -6.18 -1.96 1.35
CA SER A 81 -5.80 -3.31 1.75
C SER A 81 -5.73 -4.28 0.56
N VAL A 82 -4.84 -5.25 0.65
CA VAL A 82 -4.71 -6.38 -0.27
C VAL A 82 -4.60 -7.67 0.51
N LYS A 83 -5.18 -8.74 -0.01
CA LYS A 83 -5.16 -10.06 0.63
C LYS A 83 -4.22 -10.99 -0.12
N VAL A 84 -3.27 -11.59 0.60
CA VAL A 84 -2.43 -12.69 0.13
C VAL A 84 -2.98 -13.98 0.74
N MET A 85 -3.46 -14.89 -0.11
CA MET A 85 -3.99 -16.17 0.30
C MET A 85 -2.87 -17.21 0.40
N VAL A 86 -2.84 -17.94 1.50
CA VAL A 86 -2.00 -19.15 1.64
C VAL A 86 -2.91 -20.35 1.39
N LYS A 87 -2.51 -21.20 0.43
CA LYS A 87 -3.26 -22.39 0.02
C LYS A 87 -3.05 -23.58 0.96
#